data_AF-A0A496SAC3-F1
#
_entry.id   AF-A0A496SAC3-F1
#
_cell.length_a   1.000
_cell.length_b   1.000
_cell.length_c   1.000
_cell.angle_alpha   90.00
_cell.angle_beta   90.00
_cell.angle_gamma   90.00
#
_symmetry.space_group_name_H-M   'P 1'
#
loop_
_entity.id
_entity.type
_entity.pdbx_description
1 polymer ?
#
loop_
_entity_poly.entity_id
_entity_poly.type
_entity_poly.pdbx_seq_one_letter_code
_entity_poly.pdbx_strand_id
1 'polypeptide(L)'
;MKNSKLFQLTLFELLLIFFLKVNLCSFLTIHRMDNSKCSQLLFQNSGGNYVANIHTTNTVNGSLIFRVGPNNSDPQSLPIRLIITNNSRVGVNTNNPGGHTLAVNGSAAKPGGGSWSTFSNIRLKKTEGEYKCDLKEIVKLASIRYHYKKKMN
;
A
#
# COMPACT_ATOMS: atom_id res chain seq x y z
N MET A 1 36.29 21.00 -52.73
CA MET A 1 35.29 19.96 -52.41
C MET A 1 35.07 19.96 -50.91
N LYS A 2 33.84 20.28 -50.48
CA LYS A 2 33.46 20.53 -49.07
C LYS A 2 33.57 19.27 -48.21
N ASN A 3 34.26 19.44 -47.07
CA ASN A 3 34.05 18.82 -45.76
C ASN A 3 33.50 17.39 -45.74
N SER A 4 34.44 16.45 -45.65
CA SER A 4 34.26 15.21 -44.90
C SER A 4 34.01 15.54 -43.43
N LYS A 5 32.87 15.09 -42.90
CA LYS A 5 32.61 14.66 -41.50
C LYS A 5 31.11 14.53 -41.32
N LEU A 6 30.58 13.41 -41.79
CA LEU A 6 29.32 12.88 -41.25
C LEU A 6 29.56 12.62 -39.76
N PHE A 7 28.77 13.31 -38.96
CA PHE A 7 28.83 13.41 -37.51
C PHE A 7 28.58 12.02 -36.88
N GLN A 8 29.64 11.26 -36.59
CA GLN A 8 29.52 10.11 -35.68
C GLN A 8 29.61 10.64 -34.25
N LEU A 9 28.45 10.96 -33.68
CA LEU A 9 28.33 11.09 -32.23
C LEU A 9 28.65 9.73 -31.63
N THR A 10 29.68 9.69 -30.79
CA THR A 10 30.02 8.47 -30.07
C THR A 10 28.91 8.16 -29.06
N LEU A 11 28.73 6.88 -28.75
CA LEU A 11 27.75 6.44 -27.75
C LEU A 11 27.91 7.19 -26.42
N PHE A 12 29.12 7.66 -26.10
CA PHE A 12 29.42 8.48 -24.93
C PHE A 12 28.80 9.88 -25.00
N GLU A 13 28.78 10.53 -26.16
CA GLU A 13 28.09 11.81 -26.34
C GLU A 13 26.57 11.66 -26.41
N LEU A 14 26.05 10.56 -26.97
CA LEU A 14 24.62 10.25 -26.90
C LEU A 14 24.16 9.96 -25.45
N LEU A 15 25.00 9.26 -24.68
CA LEU A 15 24.78 9.01 -23.26
C LEU A 15 24.81 10.33 -22.48
N LEU A 16 25.76 11.21 -22.79
CA LEU A 16 25.86 12.53 -22.17
C LEU A 16 24.67 13.43 -22.50
N ILE A 17 24.10 13.36 -23.72
CA ILE A 17 22.85 14.07 -24.08
C ILE A 17 21.62 13.49 -23.35
N PHE A 18 21.58 12.17 -23.14
CA PHE A 18 20.53 11.52 -22.34
C PHE A 18 20.60 11.93 -20.86
N PHE A 19 21.81 12.21 -20.35
CA PHE A 19 22.02 12.67 -18.97
C PHE A 19 21.90 14.19 -18.78
N LEU A 20 22.28 15.04 -19.75
CA LEU A 20 22.27 16.51 -19.57
C LEU A 20 20.94 17.19 -19.92
N LYS A 21 19.98 16.49 -20.56
CA LYS A 21 18.66 17.07 -20.86
C LYS A 21 17.58 16.70 -19.85
N VAL A 22 17.99 16.21 -18.69
CA VAL A 22 17.14 15.84 -17.56
C VAL A 22 17.35 16.91 -16.48
N ASN A 23 16.89 18.14 -16.75
CA ASN A 23 16.56 19.11 -15.69
C ASN A 23 15.31 18.59 -14.93
N LEU A 24 15.37 17.39 -14.37
CA LEU A 24 14.18 16.72 -13.85
C LEU A 24 14.16 16.81 -12.33
N CYS A 25 13.11 17.47 -11.85
CA CYS A 25 12.77 17.70 -10.45
C CYS A 25 12.46 16.40 -9.66
N SER A 26 12.68 15.22 -10.26
CA SER A 26 12.43 13.90 -9.69
C SER A 26 12.88 12.81 -10.68
N PHE A 27 13.42 11.68 -10.20
CA PHE A 27 13.88 10.55 -11.01
C PHE A 27 13.23 9.24 -10.54
N LEU A 28 13.04 8.30 -11.48
CA LEU A 28 12.48 6.98 -11.24
C LEU A 28 13.57 5.93 -11.42
N THR A 29 13.93 5.21 -10.36
CA THR A 29 14.96 4.15 -10.44
C THR A 29 14.38 2.78 -10.11
N ILE A 30 14.70 1.80 -10.95
CA ILE A 30 14.45 0.37 -10.69
C ILE A 30 15.77 -0.24 -10.24
N HIS A 31 15.80 -0.82 -9.03
CA HIS A 31 16.97 -1.51 -8.50
C HIS A 31 16.65 -2.96 -8.17
N ARG A 32 17.53 -3.86 -8.58
CA ARG A 32 17.67 -5.19 -8.00
C ARG A 32 18.66 -5.10 -6.84
N MET A 33 18.31 -5.63 -5.67
CA MET A 33 19.22 -5.70 -4.53
C MET A 33 19.76 -7.13 -4.40
N ASP A 34 21.02 -7.33 -4.78
CA ASP A 34 21.61 -8.67 -4.94
C ASP A 34 21.81 -9.41 -3.60
N ASN A 35 22.01 -8.69 -2.50
CA ASN A 35 22.18 -9.28 -1.17
C ASN A 35 20.88 -9.67 -0.44
N SER A 36 19.70 -9.33 -0.98
CA SER A 36 18.41 -9.62 -0.32
C SER A 36 17.41 -10.36 -1.20
N LYS A 37 17.77 -10.61 -2.46
CA LYS A 37 16.87 -11.13 -3.50
C LYS A 37 15.54 -10.35 -3.56
N CYS A 38 15.65 -9.04 -3.42
CA CYS A 38 14.57 -8.08 -3.39
C CYS A 38 14.65 -7.17 -4.62
N SER A 39 13.52 -6.61 -5.03
CA SER A 39 13.45 -5.58 -6.08
C SER A 39 12.68 -4.38 -5.57
N GLN A 40 13.02 -3.19 -6.07
CA GLN A 40 12.28 -1.98 -5.72
C GLN A 40 12.18 -0.98 -6.86
N LEU A 41 11.08 -0.23 -6.83
CA LEU A 41 10.86 0.99 -7.58
C LEU A 41 10.93 2.16 -6.61
N LEU A 42 11.83 3.11 -6.87
CA LEU A 42 12.10 4.24 -5.99
C LEU A 42 11.57 5.54 -6.61
N PHE A 43 10.85 6.32 -5.81
CA PHE A 43 10.40 7.66 -6.18
C PHE A 43 11.19 8.68 -5.35
N GLN A 44 12.09 9.40 -6.01
CA GLN A 44 12.94 10.42 -5.40
C GLN A 44 12.53 11.82 -5.83
N ASN A 45 12.61 12.76 -4.91
CA ASN A 45 12.51 14.19 -5.21
C ASN A 45 13.85 14.77 -5.70
N SER A 46 13.83 16.01 -6.16
CA SER A 46 15.02 16.75 -6.62
C SER A 46 16.12 16.92 -5.56
N GLY A 47 15.77 16.84 -4.28
CA GLY A 47 16.72 16.87 -3.17
C GLY A 47 17.37 15.52 -2.89
N GLY A 48 17.15 14.50 -3.72
CA GLY A 48 17.70 13.14 -3.54
C GLY A 48 16.99 12.32 -2.45
N ASN A 49 15.95 12.86 -1.82
CA ASN A 49 15.19 12.17 -0.80
C ASN A 49 14.09 11.31 -1.43
N TYR A 50 13.84 10.16 -0.83
CA TYR A 50 12.74 9.27 -1.18
C TYR A 50 11.44 9.77 -0.56
N VAL A 51 10.38 9.78 -1.38
CA VAL A 51 9.02 10.13 -0.95
C VAL A 51 8.08 8.93 -0.95
N ALA A 52 8.40 7.93 -1.79
CA ALA A 52 7.68 6.68 -1.89
C ALA A 52 8.57 5.56 -2.42
N ASN A 53 8.18 4.31 -2.16
CA ASN A 53 8.67 3.17 -2.92
C ASN A 53 7.66 2.03 -2.98
N ILE A 54 7.88 1.15 -3.95
CA ILE A 54 7.26 -0.16 -4.04
C ILE A 54 8.40 -1.18 -3.97
N HIS A 55 8.35 -2.09 -3.01
CA HIS A 55 9.46 -2.97 -2.69
C HIS A 55 8.96 -4.39 -2.40
N THR A 56 9.59 -5.39 -3.01
CA THR A 56 9.42 -6.79 -2.62
C THR A 56 10.49 -7.16 -1.61
N THR A 57 10.10 -7.81 -0.52
CA THR A 57 11.07 -8.49 0.35
C THR A 57 11.41 -9.88 -0.20
N ASN A 58 12.40 -10.56 0.39
CA ASN A 58 12.98 -11.88 0.01
C ASN A 58 12.09 -12.75 -0.90
N THR A 59 12.65 -13.31 -1.98
CA THR A 59 11.92 -14.11 -2.99
C THR A 59 11.20 -15.37 -2.48
N VAL A 60 11.53 -15.93 -1.31
CA VAL A 60 10.93 -17.21 -0.84
C VAL A 60 9.77 -17.00 0.13
N ASN A 61 9.80 -15.93 0.92
CA ASN A 61 8.77 -15.57 1.90
C ASN A 61 8.52 -14.06 1.90
N GLY A 62 8.48 -13.51 0.69
CA GLY A 62 8.47 -12.07 0.44
C GLY A 62 7.10 -11.46 0.58
N SER A 63 7.09 -10.19 0.95
CA SER A 63 5.91 -9.33 0.92
C SER A 63 6.09 -8.28 -0.16
N LEU A 64 4.99 -7.87 -0.80
CA LEU A 64 4.97 -6.64 -1.59
C LEU A 64 4.59 -5.49 -0.66
N ILE A 65 5.43 -4.46 -0.61
CA ILE A 65 5.32 -3.34 0.32
C ILE A 65 5.21 -2.03 -0.45
N PHE A 66 4.27 -1.18 -0.03
CA PHE A 66 4.12 0.19 -0.48
C PHE A 66 4.45 1.12 0.69
N ARG A 67 5.47 1.96 0.50
CA ARG A 67 5.89 2.95 1.49
C ARG A 67 5.63 4.36 0.96
N VAL A 68 5.14 5.23 1.84
CA VAL A 68 4.93 6.65 1.55
C VAL A 68 5.04 7.44 2.85
N GLY A 69 5.78 8.54 2.83
CA GLY A 69 5.96 9.37 4.01
C GLY A 69 6.77 10.62 3.75
N PRO A 70 7.20 11.30 4.84
CA PRO A 70 8.09 12.45 4.75
C PRO A 70 9.38 12.10 3.99
N ASN A 71 10.00 13.11 3.38
CA ASN A 71 11.31 12.99 2.73
C ASN A 71 12.29 12.24 3.64
N ASN A 72 12.85 11.13 3.14
CA ASN A 72 13.85 10.36 3.86
C ASN A 72 15.02 10.02 2.94
N SER A 73 16.23 9.98 3.48
CA SER A 73 17.44 9.62 2.73
C SER A 73 17.57 8.10 2.55
N ASP A 74 16.85 7.30 3.33
CA ASP A 74 16.74 5.85 3.17
C ASP A 74 15.32 5.44 2.76
N PRO A 75 15.13 4.73 1.64
CA PRO A 75 13.80 4.30 1.21
C PRO A 75 13.15 3.31 2.20
N GLN A 76 13.92 2.51 2.94
CA GLN A 76 13.36 1.53 3.88
C GLN A 76 12.89 2.14 5.20
N SER A 77 13.32 3.37 5.50
CA SER A 77 12.88 4.15 6.66
C SER A 77 11.52 4.84 6.45
N LEU A 78 10.98 4.86 5.22
CA LEU A 78 9.62 5.34 4.96
C LEU A 78 8.57 4.41 5.60
N PRO A 79 7.48 4.95 6.17
CA PRO A 79 6.46 4.12 6.81
C PRO A 79 5.71 3.27 5.79
N ILE A 80 5.43 2.02 6.19
CA ILE A 80 4.62 1.06 5.42
C ILE A 80 3.17 1.52 5.47
N ARG A 81 2.56 1.73 4.30
CA ARG A 81 1.14 2.11 4.19
C ARG A 81 0.26 0.96 3.72
N LEU A 82 0.79 0.11 2.84
CA LEU A 82 0.15 -1.12 2.42
C LEU A 82 1.18 -2.24 2.32
N ILE A 83 0.81 -3.43 2.77
CA ILE A 83 1.60 -4.65 2.62
C ILE A 83 0.69 -5.78 2.13
N ILE A 84 1.22 -6.59 1.21
CA ILE A 84 0.67 -7.90 0.87
C ILE A 84 1.70 -8.92 1.36
N THR A 85 1.35 -9.70 2.36
CA THR A 85 2.26 -10.69 2.96
C THR A 85 2.33 -11.97 2.13
N ASN A 86 3.35 -12.79 2.37
CA ASN A 86 3.50 -14.11 1.74
C ASN A 86 2.32 -15.06 2.03
N ASN A 87 1.53 -14.80 3.08
CA ASN A 87 0.35 -15.58 3.45
C ASN A 87 -0.95 -15.02 2.84
N SER A 88 -0.86 -14.24 1.76
CA SER A 88 -1.99 -13.65 1.04
C SER A 88 -2.86 -12.72 1.90
N ARG A 89 -2.28 -12.08 2.92
CA ARG A 89 -2.97 -11.11 3.78
C ARG A 89 -2.57 -9.69 3.41
N VAL A 90 -3.54 -8.79 3.48
CA VAL A 90 -3.36 -7.36 3.21
C VAL A 90 -3.39 -6.59 4.52
N GLY A 91 -2.33 -5.82 4.79
CA GLY A 91 -2.26 -4.88 5.90
C GLY A 91 -2.34 -3.45 5.38
N VAL A 92 -3.22 -2.63 5.95
CA VAL A 92 -3.27 -1.17 5.73
C VAL A 92 -2.86 -0.49 7.02
N ASN A 93 -1.77 0.29 6.95
CA ASN A 93 -1.15 0.96 8.09
C ASN A 93 -0.73 -0.01 9.23
N THR A 94 -0.54 -1.29 8.91
CA THR A 94 0.01 -2.34 9.78
C THR A 94 0.88 -3.28 8.95
N ASN A 95 1.97 -3.77 9.54
CA ASN A 95 2.84 -4.79 8.92
C ASN A 95 2.48 -6.21 9.33
N ASN A 96 1.60 -6.37 10.33
CA ASN A 96 1.15 -7.67 10.81
C ASN A 96 -0.39 -7.72 10.76
N PRO A 97 -0.97 -8.30 9.70
CA PRO A 97 -2.40 -8.51 9.62
C PRO A 97 -2.96 -9.54 10.62
N GLY A 98 -2.10 -10.18 11.42
CA GLY A 98 -2.50 -11.25 12.34
C GLY A 98 -3.13 -12.41 11.57
N GLY A 99 -4.25 -12.94 12.07
CA GLY A 99 -5.02 -13.99 11.42
C GLY A 99 -5.95 -13.53 10.28
N HIS A 100 -6.07 -12.21 10.05
CA HIS A 100 -7.10 -11.65 9.16
C HIS A 100 -6.60 -11.51 7.72
N THR A 101 -7.46 -11.78 6.74
CA THR A 101 -7.16 -11.55 5.31
C THR A 101 -6.94 -10.07 5.00
N LEU A 102 -7.67 -9.17 5.68
CA LEU A 102 -7.48 -7.73 5.61
C LEU A 102 -7.48 -7.18 7.04
N ALA A 103 -6.42 -6.46 7.40
CA ALA A 103 -6.33 -5.73 8.66
C ALA A 103 -6.03 -4.26 8.41
N VAL A 104 -6.81 -3.37 9.02
CA VAL A 104 -6.60 -1.92 8.97
C VAL A 104 -6.30 -1.44 10.38
N ASN A 105 -5.14 -0.82 10.58
CA ASN A 105 -4.82 -0.14 11.83
C ASN A 105 -5.12 1.36 11.70
N GLY A 106 -6.30 1.75 12.17
CA GLY A 106 -6.84 3.10 12.02
C GLY A 106 -8.32 3.04 11.68
N SER A 107 -8.87 4.14 11.17
CA SER A 107 -10.26 4.21 10.72
C SER A 107 -10.39 3.79 9.26
N ALA A 108 -11.30 2.87 8.98
CA ALA A 108 -11.70 2.50 7.63
C ALA A 108 -13.16 2.91 7.39
N ALA A 109 -13.44 3.53 6.26
CA ALA A 109 -14.80 3.86 5.85
C ALA A 109 -15.20 3.01 4.63
N LYS A 110 -16.43 2.51 4.64
CA LYS A 110 -17.12 1.98 3.47
C LYS A 110 -18.18 3.00 3.06
N PRO A 111 -17.97 3.81 2.00
CA PRO A 111 -18.97 4.73 1.51
C PRO A 111 -20.27 3.97 1.19
N GLY A 112 -21.41 4.49 1.64
CA GLY A 112 -22.72 3.82 1.47
C GLY A 112 -23.22 3.01 2.67
N GLY A 113 -22.54 3.04 3.82
CA GLY A 113 -23.11 2.70 5.14
C GLY A 113 -23.56 1.24 5.37
N GLY A 114 -23.43 0.36 4.38
CA GLY A 114 -23.71 -1.06 4.55
C GLY A 114 -22.62 -1.76 5.36
N SER A 115 -23.00 -2.82 6.09
CA SER A 115 -22.04 -3.71 6.75
C SER A 115 -20.98 -4.20 5.77
N TRP A 116 -19.78 -4.51 6.28
CA TRP A 116 -18.85 -5.36 5.54
C TRP A 116 -19.61 -6.62 5.10
N SER A 117 -19.56 -6.93 3.80
CA SER A 117 -20.28 -8.07 3.23
C SER A 117 -19.83 -9.33 3.96
N THR A 118 -20.73 -9.95 4.69
CA THR A 118 -20.50 -11.25 5.31
C THR A 118 -20.89 -12.32 4.30
N PHE A 119 -20.07 -13.37 4.15
CA PHE A 119 -20.48 -14.52 3.36
C PHE A 119 -21.64 -15.21 4.09
N SER A 120 -22.85 -15.07 3.56
CA SER A 120 -24.03 -15.75 4.07
C SER A 120 -24.37 -16.94 3.19
N ASN A 121 -23.59 -18.02 3.30
CA ASN A 121 -23.89 -19.30 2.66
C ASN A 121 -24.37 -20.31 3.69
N ILE A 122 -25.53 -20.94 3.46
CA ILE A 122 -26.09 -21.97 4.38
C ILE A 122 -25.13 -23.15 4.57
N ARG A 123 -24.32 -23.50 3.56
CA ARG A 123 -23.31 -24.57 3.64
C ARG A 123 -22.15 -24.24 4.61
N LEU A 124 -22.00 -22.98 4.98
CA LEU A 124 -20.98 -22.51 5.91
C LEU A 124 -21.55 -22.24 7.31
N LYS A 125 -22.85 -22.51 7.54
CA LYS A 125 -23.55 -22.25 8.80
C LYS A 125 -24.04 -23.55 9.42
N LYS A 126 -23.88 -23.68 10.74
CA LYS A 126 -24.56 -24.69 11.54
C LYS A 126 -25.74 -24.02 12.24
N THR A 127 -26.96 -24.43 11.88
CA THR A 127 -28.18 -23.90 12.49
C THR A 127 -28.44 -24.69 13.77
N GLU A 128 -28.30 -24.06 14.94
CA GLU A 128 -28.43 -24.73 16.25
C GLU A 128 -29.85 -24.68 16.86
N GLY A 129 -30.85 -24.43 16.02
CA GLY A 129 -32.26 -24.37 16.41
C GLY A 129 -32.82 -22.95 16.51
N GLU A 130 -34.02 -22.85 17.06
CA GLU A 130 -34.75 -21.59 17.19
C GLU A 130 -34.17 -20.68 18.29
N TYR A 131 -34.27 -19.37 18.09
CA TYR A 131 -33.92 -18.38 19.10
C TYR A 131 -34.89 -18.51 20.29
N LYS A 132 -34.36 -18.86 21.48
CA LYS A 132 -35.17 -19.22 22.65
C LYS A 132 -35.61 -18.05 23.53
N CYS A 133 -35.06 -16.85 23.32
CA CYS A 133 -35.48 -15.69 24.09
C CYS A 133 -36.90 -15.28 23.69
N ASP A 134 -37.76 -15.09 24.68
CA ASP A 134 -39.17 -14.76 24.48
C ASP A 134 -39.32 -13.30 23.99
N LEU A 135 -40.42 -13.02 23.29
CA LEU A 135 -40.79 -11.69 22.81
C LEU A 135 -40.80 -10.66 23.96
N LYS A 136 -41.11 -11.10 25.18
CA LYS A 136 -41.06 -10.26 26.40
C LYS A 136 -39.69 -9.66 26.68
N GLU A 137 -38.61 -10.30 26.26
CA GLU A 137 -37.26 -9.78 26.43
C GLU A 137 -36.93 -8.74 25.36
N ILE A 138 -37.36 -8.99 24.11
CA ILE A 138 -37.18 -8.06 22.99
C ILE A 138 -37.95 -6.76 23.23
N VAL A 139 -39.17 -6.83 23.77
CA VAL A 139 -40.02 -5.66 24.06
C VAL A 139 -39.42 -4.76 25.16
N LYS A 140 -38.55 -5.29 26.02
CA LYS A 140 -37.85 -4.49 27.05
C LYS A 140 -36.72 -3.61 26.48
N LEU A 141 -36.33 -3.79 25.21
CA LEU A 141 -35.31 -2.96 24.57
C LEU A 141 -35.85 -1.55 24.30
N ALA A 142 -35.29 -0.55 24.97
CA ALA A 142 -35.57 0.85 24.69
C ALA A 142 -34.74 1.34 23.50
N SER A 143 -35.36 1.43 22.32
CA SER A 143 -34.71 2.07 21.16
C SER A 143 -34.52 3.56 21.42
N ILE A 144 -33.30 4.07 21.21
CA ILE A 144 -32.97 5.49 21.34
C ILE A 144 -32.46 6.05 20.01
N ARG A 145 -32.86 7.28 19.69
CA ARG A 145 -32.21 8.06 18.63
C ARG A 145 -31.00 8.76 19.22
N TYR A 146 -29.83 8.55 18.63
CA TYR A 146 -28.62 9.24 19.03
C TYR A 146 -28.04 10.03 17.86
N HIS A 147 -27.32 11.10 18.18
CA HIS A 147 -26.48 11.82 17.24
C HIS A 147 -25.03 11.73 17.71
N TYR A 148 -24.10 11.64 16.77
CA TYR A 148 -22.68 11.69 17.10
C TYR A 148 -22.34 13.04 17.74
N LYS A 149 -21.49 13.01 18.77
CA LYS A 149 -20.94 14.24 19.36
C LYS A 149 -20.25 15.03 18.24
N LYS A 150 -20.54 16.32 18.15
CA LYS A 150 -19.79 17.22 17.27
C LYS A 150 -18.33 17.18 17.73
N LYS A 151 -17.39 16.99 16.79
CA LYS A 151 -15.94 16.96 17.08
C LYS A 151 -15.61 18.14 18.00
N MET A 152 -15.00 17.86 19.16
CA MET A 152 -14.35 18.94 19.90
C MET A 152 -13.18 19.41 19.03
N ASN A 153 -13.13 20.72 18.79
CA ASN A 153 -12.06 21.37 18.03
C ASN A 153 -10.72 21.19 18.74
#